data_AF-A0AAD6IA99-F1
#
_entry.id   AF-A0AAD6IA99-F1
#
_cell.length_a   1.000
_cell.length_b   1.000
_cell.length_c   1.000
_cell.angle_alpha   90.00
_cell.angle_beta   90.00
_cell.angle_gamma   90.00
#
_symmetry.space_group_name_H-M   'P 1'
#
loop_
_entity.id
_entity.type
_entity.pdbx_description
1 polymer ?
#
loop_
_entity_poly.entity_id
_entity_poly.type
_entity_poly.pdbx_seq_one_letter_code
_entity_poly.pdbx_strand_id
1 'polypeptide(L)'
;MADPRAQSLHDFAILAIINVFGLLYFYLFVIQFLLFHFPSTPGGILDPLSVLAFCAGVIFWCLSSLFYRVLDAFGGNDAEEWQKLESGATLVLIWAATLPSVVVLFRTEPCLQLGYLAAFTVVAVGILVDFVVSDPSVCAVQYRFPYSCVSLGLLSLIPTIYALTGTFQSPPAAAVHFSRVAIGNSLGAAFYLLRPLERIGAVNGWRLDSWSQTLEPESDHVEVYK
;
A
#
# COMPACT_ATOMS: atom_id res chain seq x y z
N MET A 1 5.74 -31.41 10.20
CA MET A 1 5.24 -30.08 10.62
C MET A 1 6.48 -29.22 10.81
N ALA A 2 6.62 -28.14 10.04
CA ALA A 2 7.74 -27.21 10.23
C ALA A 2 7.54 -26.47 11.57
N ASP A 3 8.66 -26.14 12.23
CA ASP A 3 8.63 -25.33 13.44
C ASP A 3 7.99 -23.96 13.10
N PRO A 4 6.93 -23.51 13.81
CA PRO A 4 6.27 -22.22 13.55
C PRO A 4 7.24 -21.04 13.56
N ARG A 5 8.36 -21.14 14.30
CA ARG A 5 9.43 -20.13 14.32
C ARG A 5 10.28 -20.13 13.06
N ALA A 6 10.48 -21.29 12.42
CA ALA A 6 11.19 -21.39 11.16
C ALA A 6 10.34 -20.83 10.00
N GLN A 7 9.02 -21.00 10.06
CA GLN A 7 8.08 -20.46 9.08
C GLN A 7 8.03 -18.92 9.14
N SER A 8 7.95 -18.34 10.34
CA SER A 8 7.93 -16.88 10.51
C SER A 8 9.23 -16.22 10.05
N LEU A 9 10.39 -16.84 10.32
CA LEU A 9 11.69 -16.37 9.83
C LEU A 9 11.83 -16.45 8.31
N HIS A 10 11.25 -17.48 7.68
CA HIS A 10 11.23 -17.63 6.23
C HIS A 10 10.38 -16.55 5.56
N ASP A 11 9.17 -16.29 6.08
CA ASP A 11 8.28 -15.24 5.57
C ASP A 11 8.91 -13.85 5.76
N PHE A 12 9.52 -13.59 6.92
CA PHE A 12 10.34 -12.41 7.18
C PHE A 12 11.44 -12.25 6.12
N ALA A 13 12.23 -13.30 5.86
CA ALA A 13 13.36 -13.24 4.95
C ALA A 13 12.91 -12.93 3.51
N ILE A 14 11.86 -13.58 3.01
CA ILE A 14 11.33 -13.33 1.67
C ILE A 14 10.90 -11.88 1.52
N LEU A 15 10.09 -11.38 2.46
CA LEU A 15 9.57 -10.02 2.41
C LEU A 15 10.68 -8.99 2.56
N ALA A 16 11.67 -9.24 3.43
CA ALA A 16 12.83 -8.37 3.58
C ALA A 16 13.64 -8.29 2.28
N ILE A 17 13.91 -9.44 1.65
CA ILE A 17 14.63 -9.51 0.37
C ILE A 17 13.90 -8.70 -0.71
N ILE A 18 12.59 -8.87 -0.84
CA ILE A 18 11.77 -8.12 -1.82
C ILE A 18 11.89 -6.61 -1.60
N ASN A 19 11.79 -6.15 -0.36
CA ASN A 19 11.86 -4.72 -0.05
C ASN A 19 13.27 -4.14 -0.23
N VAL A 20 14.33 -4.90 0.07
CA VAL A 20 15.71 -4.50 -0.20
C VAL A 20 15.96 -4.37 -1.70
N PHE A 21 15.54 -5.34 -2.50
CA PHE A 21 15.63 -5.25 -3.96
C PHE A 21 14.82 -4.08 -4.51
N GLY A 22 13.61 -3.87 -3.99
CA GLY A 22 12.78 -2.71 -4.32
C GLY A 22 13.49 -1.40 -4.04
N LEU A 23 14.08 -1.23 -2.85
CA LEU A 23 14.84 -0.03 -2.49
C LEU A 23 16.01 0.22 -3.43
N LEU A 24 16.85 -0.80 -3.66
CA LEU A 24 18.00 -0.68 -4.53
C LEU A 24 17.58 -0.28 -5.96
N TYR A 25 16.56 -0.95 -6.49
CA TYR A 25 16.03 -0.65 -7.81
C TYR A 25 15.54 0.80 -7.92
N PHE A 26 14.65 1.23 -7.01
CA PHE A 26 14.08 2.58 -7.08
C PHE A 26 15.10 3.67 -6.78
N TYR A 27 16.07 3.41 -5.90
CA TYR A 27 17.16 4.34 -5.62
C TYR A 27 18.06 4.55 -6.84
N LEU A 28 18.50 3.45 -7.48
CA LEU A 28 19.28 3.52 -8.71
C LEU A 28 18.49 4.16 -9.85
N PHE A 29 17.19 3.84 -9.97
CA PHE A 29 16.30 4.47 -10.93
C PHE A 29 16.21 5.99 -10.71
N VAL A 30 16.03 6.45 -9.47
CA VAL A 30 15.98 7.89 -9.16
C VAL A 30 17.28 8.58 -9.54
N ILE A 31 18.45 7.99 -9.22
CA ILE A 31 19.75 8.54 -9.62
C ILE A 31 19.84 8.63 -11.14
N GLN A 32 19.53 7.55 -11.86
CA GLN A 32 19.56 7.53 -13.32
C GLN A 32 18.57 8.55 -13.92
N PHE A 33 17.39 8.66 -13.35
CA PHE A 33 16.35 9.59 -13.80
C PHE A 33 16.78 11.04 -13.61
N LEU A 34 17.34 11.38 -12.45
CA LEU A 34 17.86 12.72 -12.16
C LEU A 34 19.03 13.10 -13.08
N LEU A 35 19.93 12.16 -13.38
CA LEU A 35 21.10 12.41 -14.22
C LEU A 35 20.76 12.57 -15.70
N PHE A 36 19.79 11.81 -16.23
CA PHE A 36 19.57 11.71 -17.68
C PHE A 36 18.22 12.21 -18.18
N HIS A 37 17.21 12.32 -17.31
CA HIS A 37 15.82 12.57 -17.72
C HIS A 37 15.19 13.79 -17.03
N PHE A 38 15.87 14.42 -16.07
CA PHE A 38 15.35 15.60 -15.40
C PHE A 38 15.41 16.82 -16.33
N PRO A 39 14.30 17.54 -16.52
CA PRO A 39 14.17 18.57 -17.53
C PRO A 39 14.91 19.82 -17.11
N SER A 40 15.56 20.47 -18.07
CA SER A 40 16.24 21.75 -17.86
C SER A 40 15.31 22.96 -18.04
N THR A 41 14.06 22.74 -18.46
CA THR A 41 13.09 23.81 -18.77
C THR A 41 11.88 23.80 -17.81
N PRO A 42 11.40 24.98 -17.35
CA PRO A 42 10.30 25.07 -16.39
C PRO A 42 9.00 24.38 -16.84
N GLY A 43 8.67 24.47 -18.13
CA GLY A 43 7.43 23.90 -18.68
C GLY A 43 7.36 22.37 -18.66
N GLY A 44 8.46 21.68 -18.38
CA GLY A 44 8.53 20.22 -18.32
C GLY A 44 8.69 19.64 -16.92
N ILE A 45 8.78 20.47 -15.86
CA ILE A 45 9.14 20.02 -14.50
C ILE A 45 8.09 19.11 -13.87
N LEU A 46 6.82 19.28 -14.23
CA LEU A 46 5.71 18.68 -13.51
C LEU A 46 5.60 17.15 -13.74
N ASP A 47 5.87 16.66 -14.95
CA ASP A 47 5.94 15.22 -15.27
C ASP A 47 7.03 14.48 -14.44
N PRO A 48 8.31 14.90 -14.45
CA PRO A 48 9.37 14.26 -13.69
C PRO A 48 9.21 14.44 -12.19
N LEU A 49 8.66 15.57 -11.72
CA LEU A 49 8.33 15.74 -10.30
C LEU A 49 7.31 14.68 -9.83
N SER A 50 6.31 14.37 -10.68
CA SER A 50 5.33 13.33 -10.37
C SER A 50 5.96 11.93 -10.29
N VAL A 51 6.91 11.63 -11.18
CA VAL A 51 7.67 10.37 -11.16
C VAL A 51 8.55 10.28 -9.91
N LEU A 52 9.24 11.36 -9.54
CA LEU A 52 10.04 11.42 -8.33
C LEU A 52 9.20 11.27 -7.07
N ALA A 53 8.02 11.90 -7.02
CA ALA A 53 7.09 11.76 -5.91
C ALA A 53 6.60 10.30 -5.76
N PHE A 54 6.29 9.63 -6.88
CA PHE A 54 6.00 8.20 -6.88
C PHE A 54 7.16 7.37 -6.34
N CYS A 55 8.38 7.60 -6.84
CA CYS A 55 9.57 6.86 -6.38
C CYS A 55 9.85 7.08 -4.90
N ALA A 56 9.71 8.31 -4.41
CA ALA A 56 9.82 8.65 -2.99
C ALA A 56 8.79 7.89 -2.15
N GLY A 57 7.54 7.79 -2.62
CA GLY A 57 6.50 6.98 -1.97
C GLY A 57 6.87 5.50 -1.88
N VAL A 58 7.42 4.91 -2.96
CA VAL A 58 7.86 3.51 -2.96
C VAL A 58 9.03 3.29 -2.00
N ILE A 59 10.02 4.18 -2.01
CA ILE A 59 11.18 4.10 -1.11
C ILE A 59 10.71 4.21 0.35
N PHE A 60 9.82 5.16 0.65
CA PHE A 60 9.26 5.33 1.98
C PHE A 60 8.52 4.07 2.44
N TRP A 61 7.65 3.51 1.60
CA TRP A 61 6.96 2.26 1.88
C TRP A 61 7.93 1.10 2.15
N CYS A 62 8.91 0.87 1.28
CA CYS A 62 9.87 -0.21 1.46
C CYS A 62 10.70 -0.05 2.74
N LEU A 63 11.09 1.17 3.09
CA LEU A 63 11.79 1.46 4.35
C LEU A 63 10.89 1.17 5.56
N SER A 64 9.67 1.73 5.61
CA SER A 64 8.71 1.48 6.69
C SER A 64 8.45 -0.01 6.88
N SER A 65 8.31 -0.73 5.77
CA SER A 65 8.06 -2.17 5.74
C SER A 65 9.27 -2.99 6.23
N LEU A 66 10.50 -2.57 5.94
CA LEU A 66 11.70 -3.19 6.49
C LEU A 66 11.86 -2.91 7.99
N PHE A 67 11.66 -1.65 8.41
CA PHE A 67 11.76 -1.27 9.82
C PHE A 67 10.78 -2.07 10.67
N TYR A 68 9.50 -2.12 10.25
CA TYR A 68 8.49 -2.93 10.94
C TYR A 68 8.94 -4.39 11.08
N ARG A 69 9.34 -5.03 9.97
CA ARG A 69 9.72 -6.45 9.99
C ARG A 69 10.95 -6.74 10.83
N VAL A 70 11.95 -5.86 10.81
CA VAL A 70 13.15 -6.02 11.65
C VAL A 70 12.76 -5.91 13.13
N LEU A 71 11.90 -4.97 13.48
CA LEU A 71 11.46 -4.79 14.86
C LEU A 71 10.52 -5.93 15.33
N ASP A 72 9.66 -6.44 14.45
CA ASP A 72 8.84 -7.62 14.73
C ASP A 72 9.70 -8.87 14.98
N ALA A 73 10.75 -9.07 14.17
CA ALA A 73 11.65 -10.22 14.29
C ALA A 73 12.58 -10.16 15.52
N PHE A 74 12.97 -8.96 15.98
CA PHE A 74 14.03 -8.80 16.99
C PHE A 74 13.62 -8.02 18.26
N GLY A 75 12.51 -7.27 18.25
CA GLY A 75 12.23 -6.21 19.22
C GLY A 75 11.06 -6.45 20.21
N GLY A 76 10.20 -7.44 20.00
CA GLY A 76 9.05 -7.65 20.89
C GLY A 76 8.03 -6.48 20.85
N ASN A 77 7.27 -6.28 21.93
CA ASN A 77 6.02 -5.50 22.08
C ASN A 77 5.96 -4.07 21.46
N ASP A 78 7.07 -3.51 20.99
CA ASP A 78 7.14 -2.22 20.29
C ASP A 78 6.73 -2.29 18.81
N ALA A 79 6.52 -3.49 18.22
CA ALA A 79 6.19 -3.66 16.81
C ALA A 79 4.83 -3.06 16.38
N GLU A 80 3.94 -2.80 17.34
CA GLU A 80 2.57 -2.31 17.09
C GLU A 80 2.52 -0.91 16.45
N GLU A 81 3.33 0.03 16.94
CA GLU A 81 3.40 1.38 16.39
C GLU A 81 4.01 1.38 14.97
N TRP A 82 4.96 0.47 14.73
CA TRP A 82 5.59 0.32 13.42
C TRP A 82 4.70 -0.37 12.39
N GLN A 83 3.81 -1.26 12.82
CA GLN A 83 2.76 -1.81 11.96
C GLN A 83 1.79 -0.71 11.50
N LYS A 84 1.46 0.23 12.39
CA LYS A 84 0.63 1.40 12.08
C LYS A 84 1.35 2.33 11.09
N LEU A 85 2.65 2.54 11.27
CA LEU A 85 3.48 3.30 10.34
C LEU A 85 3.56 2.63 8.96
N GLU A 86 3.75 1.31 8.90
CA GLU A 86 3.71 0.55 7.66
C GLU A 86 2.37 0.82 6.98
N SER A 87 1.25 0.52 7.63
CA SER A 87 -0.09 0.74 7.07
C SER A 87 -0.31 2.19 6.58
N GLY A 88 0.14 3.20 7.34
CA GLY A 88 0.12 4.59 6.89
C GLY A 88 0.96 4.84 5.63
N ALA A 89 2.14 4.23 5.55
CA ALA A 89 2.99 4.27 4.37
C ALA A 89 2.33 3.60 3.15
N THR A 90 1.45 2.60 3.31
CA THR A 90 0.66 2.07 2.19
C THR A 90 -0.26 3.13 1.61
N LEU A 91 -0.95 3.89 2.48
CA LEU A 91 -1.88 4.93 2.06
C LEU A 91 -1.13 6.05 1.31
N VAL A 92 0.05 6.43 1.82
CA VAL A 92 0.97 7.36 1.14
C VAL A 92 1.41 6.81 -0.22
N LEU A 93 1.71 5.51 -0.32
CA LEU A 93 2.10 4.88 -1.57
C LEU A 93 0.95 4.92 -2.60
N ILE A 94 -0.28 4.63 -2.20
CA ILE A 94 -1.46 4.72 -3.08
C ILE A 94 -1.62 6.17 -3.58
N TRP A 95 -1.48 7.15 -2.69
CA TRP A 95 -1.51 8.55 -3.07
C TRP A 95 -0.40 8.89 -4.09
N ALA A 96 0.84 8.52 -3.79
CA ALA A 96 2.01 8.80 -4.63
C ALA A 96 1.93 8.13 -6.01
N ALA A 97 1.40 6.90 -6.08
CA ALA A 97 1.18 6.17 -7.33
C ALA A 97 0.12 6.81 -8.23
N THR A 98 -0.78 7.61 -7.65
CA THR A 98 -1.83 8.30 -8.40
C THR A 98 -1.30 9.54 -9.10
N LEU A 99 -0.26 10.21 -8.56
CA LEU A 99 0.23 11.49 -9.07
C LEU A 99 0.64 11.44 -10.56
N PRO A 100 1.47 10.48 -11.03
CA PRO A 100 1.87 10.44 -12.43
C PRO A 100 0.68 10.23 -13.38
N SER A 101 -0.30 9.43 -12.96
CA SER A 101 -1.49 9.15 -13.77
C SER A 101 -2.33 10.42 -13.99
N VAL A 102 -2.55 11.20 -12.93
CA VAL A 102 -3.31 12.46 -13.00
C VAL A 102 -2.58 13.47 -13.88
N VAL A 103 -1.26 13.57 -13.71
CA VAL A 103 -0.42 14.49 -14.47
C VAL A 103 -0.46 14.19 -15.97
N VAL A 104 -0.37 12.92 -16.35
CA VAL A 104 -0.37 12.51 -17.75
C VAL A 104 -1.77 12.58 -18.37
N LEU A 105 -2.81 12.15 -17.63
CA LEU A 105 -4.17 12.03 -18.17
C LEU A 105 -4.93 13.37 -18.23
N PHE A 106 -4.65 14.30 -17.32
CA PHE A 106 -5.27 15.64 -17.32
C PHE A 106 -4.37 16.74 -17.88
N ARG A 107 -3.33 16.37 -18.64
CA ARG A 107 -2.32 17.30 -19.18
C ARG A 107 -2.93 18.44 -20.01
N THR A 108 -4.05 18.19 -20.68
CA THR A 108 -4.77 19.18 -21.50
C THR A 108 -5.73 20.06 -20.71
N GLU A 109 -5.96 19.76 -19.43
CA GLU A 109 -6.97 20.40 -18.58
C GLU A 109 -6.37 20.78 -17.20
N PRO A 110 -5.48 21.79 -17.15
CA PRO A 110 -4.68 22.09 -15.95
C PRO A 110 -5.52 22.48 -14.73
N CYS A 111 -6.68 23.09 -14.93
CA CYS A 111 -7.60 23.42 -13.83
C CYS A 111 -8.20 22.15 -13.19
N LEU A 112 -8.60 21.17 -14.02
CA LEU A 112 -9.13 19.90 -13.55
C LEU A 112 -8.03 19.06 -12.89
N GLN A 113 -6.83 19.08 -13.46
CA GLN A 113 -5.63 18.47 -12.89
C GLN A 113 -5.34 19.00 -11.48
N LEU A 114 -5.26 20.32 -11.32
CA LEU A 114 -4.99 20.94 -10.03
C LEU A 114 -6.12 20.67 -9.03
N GLY A 115 -7.37 20.81 -9.46
CA GLY A 115 -8.54 20.56 -8.63
C GLY A 115 -8.59 19.12 -8.12
N TYR A 116 -8.32 18.15 -8.99
CA TYR A 116 -8.26 16.74 -8.62
C TYR A 116 -7.10 16.45 -7.66
N LEU A 117 -5.88 16.92 -7.96
CA LEU A 117 -4.71 16.72 -7.09
C LEU A 117 -4.94 17.31 -5.70
N ALA A 118 -5.53 18.51 -5.62
CA ALA A 118 -5.85 19.16 -4.36
C ALA A 118 -6.89 18.37 -3.56
N ALA A 119 -8.05 18.04 -4.18
CA ALA A 119 -9.12 17.30 -3.52
C ALA A 119 -8.64 15.92 -3.06
N PHE A 120 -7.94 15.18 -3.92
CA PHE A 120 -7.42 13.86 -3.62
C PHE A 120 -6.37 13.90 -2.50
N THR A 121 -5.50 14.92 -2.48
CA THR A 121 -4.51 15.10 -1.40
C THR A 121 -5.20 15.45 -0.08
N VAL A 122 -6.21 16.32 -0.07
CA VAL A 122 -6.99 16.62 1.14
C VAL A 122 -7.65 15.37 1.71
N VAL A 123 -8.27 14.55 0.85
CA VAL A 123 -8.88 13.27 1.27
C VAL A 123 -7.82 12.31 1.80
N ALA A 124 -6.70 12.14 1.09
CA ALA A 124 -5.61 11.25 1.52
C ALA A 124 -5.00 11.67 2.85
N VAL A 125 -4.73 12.97 3.04
CA VAL A 125 -4.22 13.51 4.30
C VAL A 125 -5.27 13.37 5.40
N GLY A 126 -6.55 13.60 5.12
CA GLY A 126 -7.63 13.42 6.09
C GLY A 126 -7.70 11.97 6.60
N ILE A 127 -7.66 11.00 5.68
CA ILE A 127 -7.62 9.58 6.02
C ILE A 127 -6.34 9.26 6.81
N LEU A 128 -5.18 9.78 6.40
CA LEU A 128 -3.91 9.51 7.06
C LEU A 128 -3.86 10.10 8.48
N VAL A 129 -4.35 11.31 8.69
CA VAL A 129 -4.41 11.95 10.02
C VAL A 129 -5.38 11.21 10.92
N ASP A 130 -6.55 10.84 10.41
CA ASP A 130 -7.51 10.03 11.15
C ASP A 130 -6.90 8.68 11.56
N PHE A 131 -6.20 8.03 10.62
CA PHE A 131 -5.53 6.76 10.84
C PHE A 131 -4.33 6.84 11.79
N VAL A 132 -3.49 7.87 11.69
CA VAL A 132 -2.25 8.01 12.47
C VAL A 132 -2.52 8.60 13.85
N VAL A 133 -3.39 9.62 13.95
CA VAL A 133 -3.57 10.42 15.16
C VAL A 133 -4.82 10.00 15.95
N SER A 134 -5.91 9.65 15.28
CA SER A 134 -7.23 9.52 15.94
C SER A 134 -7.56 8.11 16.41
N ASP A 135 -6.95 7.07 15.83
CA ASP A 135 -7.18 5.67 16.24
C ASP A 135 -6.10 5.18 17.24
N PRO A 136 -6.46 4.99 18.54
CA PRO A 136 -5.50 4.56 19.56
C PRO A 136 -5.30 3.04 19.64
N SER A 137 -6.13 2.23 18.96
CA SER A 137 -6.05 0.77 19.04
C SER A 137 -5.69 0.11 17.71
N VAL A 138 -4.69 -0.80 17.74
CA VAL A 138 -4.24 -1.58 16.57
C VAL A 138 -5.37 -2.42 15.96
N CYS A 139 -6.30 -2.91 16.78
CA CYS A 139 -7.47 -3.65 16.32
C CYS A 139 -8.37 -2.79 15.40
N ALA A 140 -8.71 -1.56 15.80
CA ALA A 140 -9.54 -0.67 14.97
C ALA A 140 -8.85 -0.32 13.64
N VAL A 141 -7.54 -0.08 13.71
CA VAL A 141 -6.67 0.17 12.55
C VAL A 141 -6.74 -0.98 11.55
N GLN A 142 -6.67 -2.23 12.00
CA GLN A 142 -6.72 -3.42 11.12
C GLN A 142 -8.07 -3.59 10.40
N TYR A 143 -9.19 -3.27 11.06
CA TYR A 143 -10.50 -3.34 10.41
C TYR A 143 -10.73 -2.22 9.40
N ARG A 144 -10.21 -1.03 9.68
CA ARG A 144 -10.46 0.17 8.86
C ARG A 144 -9.50 0.31 7.69
N PHE A 145 -8.26 -0.17 7.85
CA PHE A 145 -7.21 -0.08 6.84
C PHE A 145 -7.63 -0.60 5.45
N PRO A 146 -8.24 -1.80 5.30
CA PRO A 146 -8.72 -2.28 4.00
C PRO A 146 -9.71 -1.33 3.34
N TYR A 147 -10.65 -0.75 4.10
CA TYR A 147 -11.62 0.20 3.57
C TYR A 147 -10.96 1.49 3.12
N SER A 148 -9.99 2.01 3.89
CA SER A 148 -9.21 3.19 3.51
C SER A 148 -8.41 2.96 2.23
N CYS A 149 -7.76 1.80 2.09
CA CYS A 149 -7.04 1.40 0.88
C CYS A 149 -7.97 1.27 -0.33
N VAL A 150 -9.12 0.61 -0.17
CA VAL A 150 -10.11 0.45 -1.25
C VAL A 150 -10.68 1.81 -1.64
N SER A 151 -11.03 2.67 -0.68
CA SER A 151 -11.55 4.01 -0.95
C SER A 151 -10.54 4.86 -1.73
N LEU A 152 -9.30 4.95 -1.25
CA LEU A 152 -8.25 5.69 -1.96
C LEU A 152 -7.92 5.07 -3.32
N GLY A 153 -7.91 3.74 -3.40
CA GLY A 153 -7.69 3.00 -4.63
C GLY A 153 -8.81 3.20 -5.65
N LEU A 154 -10.06 3.30 -5.23
CA LEU A 154 -11.18 3.60 -6.13
C LEU A 154 -11.14 5.07 -6.59
N LEU A 155 -10.84 5.99 -5.68
CA LEU A 155 -10.66 7.39 -6.02
C LEU A 155 -9.54 7.56 -7.06
N SER A 156 -8.40 6.88 -6.90
CA SER A 156 -7.28 6.97 -7.85
C SER A 156 -7.60 6.47 -9.27
N LEU A 157 -8.70 5.75 -9.46
CA LEU A 157 -9.16 5.32 -10.79
C LEU A 157 -9.93 6.41 -11.55
N ILE A 158 -10.42 7.46 -10.86
CA ILE A 158 -11.21 8.53 -11.48
C ILE A 158 -10.54 9.15 -12.72
N PRO A 159 -9.23 9.49 -12.72
CA PRO A 159 -8.56 10.02 -13.91
C PRO A 159 -8.56 9.02 -15.07
N THR A 160 -8.43 7.73 -14.78
CA THR A 160 -8.45 6.67 -15.79
C THR A 160 -9.85 6.52 -16.37
N ILE A 161 -10.89 6.50 -15.53
CA ILE A 161 -12.29 6.43 -15.96
C ILE A 161 -12.61 7.64 -16.84
N TYR A 162 -12.25 8.86 -16.39
CA TYR A 162 -12.46 10.09 -17.16
C TYR A 162 -11.80 10.01 -18.53
N ALA A 163 -10.53 9.61 -18.60
CA ALA A 163 -9.79 9.48 -19.85
C ALA A 163 -10.38 8.43 -20.81
N LEU A 164 -10.99 7.36 -20.28
CA LEU A 164 -11.67 6.33 -21.08
C LEU A 164 -13.07 6.75 -21.54
N THR A 165 -13.78 7.56 -20.76
CA THR A 165 -15.11 8.08 -21.10
C THR A 165 -15.07 9.34 -21.96
N GLY A 166 -13.90 9.99 -22.05
CA GLY A 166 -13.70 11.17 -22.88
C GLY A 166 -13.99 10.89 -24.36
N THR A 167 -14.43 11.92 -25.09
CA THR A 167 -14.79 11.87 -26.53
C THR A 167 -13.57 11.74 -27.44
N PHE A 168 -12.51 11.06 -27.01
CA PHE A 168 -11.34 10.79 -27.84
C PHE A 168 -11.68 9.66 -28.82
N GLN A 169 -11.37 9.86 -30.11
CA GLN A 169 -11.56 8.86 -31.17
C GLN A 169 -10.84 7.53 -30.89
N SER A 170 -9.86 7.53 -29.99
CA SER A 170 -9.18 6.36 -29.47
C SER A 170 -8.70 6.63 -28.03
N PRO A 171 -8.83 5.68 -27.09
CA PRO A 171 -8.34 5.87 -25.72
C PRO A 171 -6.82 6.08 -25.73
N PRO A 172 -6.29 7.05 -24.95
CA PRO A 172 -4.86 7.29 -24.87
C PRO A 172 -4.11 6.01 -24.46
N ALA A 173 -3.01 5.67 -25.14
CA ALA A 173 -2.21 4.48 -24.80
C ALA A 173 -1.81 4.47 -23.30
N ALA A 174 -1.53 5.65 -22.73
CA ALA A 174 -1.28 5.81 -21.31
C ALA A 174 -2.46 5.35 -20.44
N ALA A 175 -3.70 5.70 -20.78
CA ALA A 175 -4.90 5.25 -20.06
C ALA A 175 -5.05 3.73 -20.10
N VAL A 176 -4.72 3.10 -21.23
CA VAL A 176 -4.73 1.63 -21.36
C VAL A 176 -3.65 1.00 -20.47
N HIS A 177 -2.43 1.54 -20.44
CA HIS A 177 -1.38 1.04 -19.55
C HIS A 177 -1.72 1.22 -18.07
N PHE A 178 -2.23 2.40 -17.68
CA PHE A 178 -2.68 2.64 -16.31
C PHE A 178 -3.85 1.74 -15.92
N SER A 179 -4.80 1.51 -16.82
CA SER A 179 -5.91 0.58 -16.58
C SER A 179 -5.42 -0.86 -16.35
N ARG A 180 -4.40 -1.31 -17.09
CA ARG A 180 -3.80 -2.64 -16.90
C ARG A 180 -3.11 -2.76 -15.54
N VAL A 181 -2.37 -1.73 -15.13
CA VAL A 181 -1.71 -1.68 -13.81
C VAL A 181 -2.75 -1.62 -12.70
N ALA A 182 -3.80 -0.81 -12.86
CA ALA A 182 -4.93 -0.74 -11.95
C ALA A 182 -5.62 -2.10 -11.78
N ILE A 183 -5.94 -2.78 -12.88
CA ILE A 183 -6.53 -4.13 -12.85
C ILE A 183 -5.60 -5.12 -12.15
N GLY A 184 -4.29 -5.07 -12.46
CA GLY A 184 -3.28 -5.91 -11.80
C GLY A 184 -3.22 -5.68 -10.29
N ASN A 185 -3.23 -4.41 -9.86
CA ASN A 185 -3.23 -4.04 -8.45
C ASN A 185 -4.55 -4.38 -7.75
N SER A 186 -5.69 -4.20 -8.40
CA SER A 186 -7.01 -4.60 -7.88
C SER A 186 -7.12 -6.11 -7.74
N LEU A 187 -6.58 -6.87 -8.69
CA LEU A 187 -6.48 -8.32 -8.58
C LEU A 187 -5.56 -8.70 -7.42
N GLY A 188 -4.37 -8.12 -7.33
CA GLY A 188 -3.45 -8.35 -6.21
C GLY A 188 -4.09 -8.05 -4.84
N ALA A 189 -4.80 -6.92 -4.72
CA ALA A 189 -5.55 -6.56 -3.51
C ALA A 189 -6.68 -7.56 -3.23
N ALA A 190 -7.43 -7.99 -4.26
CA ALA A 190 -8.46 -9.02 -4.10
C ALA A 190 -7.87 -10.37 -3.68
N PHE A 191 -6.72 -10.77 -4.23
CA PHE A 191 -5.99 -11.97 -3.82
C PHE A 191 -5.51 -11.87 -2.37
N TYR A 192 -5.00 -10.72 -1.94
CA TYR A 192 -4.60 -10.47 -0.56
C TYR A 192 -5.78 -10.50 0.41
N LEU A 193 -6.92 -9.92 0.04
CA LEU A 193 -8.12 -9.88 0.90
C LEU A 193 -8.85 -11.23 0.95
N LEU A 194 -8.96 -11.92 -0.19
CA LEU A 194 -9.69 -13.19 -0.28
C LEU A 194 -8.87 -14.37 0.24
N ARG A 195 -7.55 -14.19 0.35
CA ARG A 195 -6.56 -15.22 0.73
C ARG A 195 -6.93 -16.60 0.16
N PRO A 196 -7.20 -16.70 -1.16
CA PRO A 196 -7.85 -17.88 -1.71
C PRO A 196 -7.00 -19.13 -1.55
N LEU A 197 -5.67 -18.99 -1.60
CA LEU A 197 -4.73 -20.10 -1.43
C LEU A 197 -4.70 -20.65 0.01
N GLU A 198 -4.92 -19.79 1.01
CA GLU A 198 -5.05 -20.20 2.41
C GLU A 198 -6.41 -20.87 2.65
N ARG A 199 -7.49 -20.33 2.05
CA ARG A 199 -8.85 -20.90 2.14
C ARG A 199 -8.98 -22.26 1.45
N ILE A 200 -8.21 -22.51 0.40
CA ILE A 200 -8.19 -23.79 -0.33
C ILE A 200 -7.26 -24.80 0.36
N GLY A 201 -6.51 -24.41 1.39
CA GLY A 201 -5.57 -25.28 2.11
C GLY A 201 -4.33 -25.67 1.28
N ALA A 202 -4.05 -24.95 0.19
CA ALA A 202 -2.91 -25.20 -0.69
C ALA A 202 -1.58 -24.74 -0.07
N VAL A 203 -1.64 -23.78 0.86
CA VAL A 203 -0.50 -23.30 1.65
C VAL A 203 -0.91 -23.30 3.12
N ASN A 204 -0.57 -24.38 3.84
CA ASN A 204 -0.73 -24.44 5.29
C ASN A 204 0.47 -23.72 5.94
N GLY A 205 0.23 -22.59 6.61
CA GLY A 205 1.26 -21.93 7.43
C GLY A 205 1.27 -20.40 7.44
N TRP A 206 0.52 -19.71 6.58
CA TRP A 206 0.39 -18.24 6.59
C TRP A 206 -0.64 -17.72 7.62
N ARG A 207 -0.82 -18.46 8.72
CA ARG A 207 -1.69 -18.07 9.82
C ARG A 207 -0.95 -17.10 10.73
N LEU A 208 -1.37 -15.84 10.75
CA LEU A 208 -1.10 -14.91 11.85
C LEU A 208 -2.06 -15.24 13.01
N ASP A 209 -1.82 -16.40 13.63
CA ASP A 209 -2.75 -17.06 14.57
C ASP A 209 -2.45 -16.79 16.04
N SER A 210 -1.80 -15.69 16.37
CA SER A 210 -1.52 -15.40 17.79
C SER A 210 -2.75 -14.93 18.58
N TRP A 211 -3.94 -14.77 17.98
CA TRP A 211 -5.05 -14.06 18.64
C TRP A 211 -6.40 -14.80 18.71
N SER A 212 -6.52 -16.00 18.14
CA SER A 212 -7.78 -16.78 18.26
C SER A 212 -7.84 -17.69 19.49
N GLN A 213 -6.79 -17.75 20.32
CA GLN A 213 -6.78 -18.57 21.54
C GLN A 213 -7.14 -17.83 22.82
N THR A 214 -7.37 -16.50 22.80
CA THR A 214 -7.64 -15.73 24.03
C THR A 214 -9.12 -15.48 24.32
N LEU A 215 -10.03 -16.17 23.61
CA LEU A 215 -11.48 -15.97 23.74
C LEU A 215 -12.27 -17.26 24.05
N GLU A 216 -11.61 -18.30 24.57
CA GLU A 216 -12.34 -19.33 25.33
C GLU A 216 -12.36 -18.90 26.81
N PRO A 217 -13.51 -18.49 27.37
CA PRO A 217 -13.64 -18.42 28.82
C PRO A 217 -13.53 -19.86 29.35
N GLU A 218 -12.51 -20.06 30.18
CA GLU A 218 -12.31 -21.19 31.08
C GLU A 218 -13.66 -21.60 31.69
N SER A 219 -14.25 -22.69 31.20
CA SER A 219 -15.50 -23.21 31.74
C SER A 219 -15.19 -23.84 33.09
N ASP A 220 -15.65 -23.16 34.13
CA ASP A 220 -15.54 -23.53 35.54
C ASP A 220 -15.81 -25.01 35.82
N HIS A 221 -14.98 -25.51 36.74
CA HIS A 221 -15.12 -26.74 37.49
C HIS A 221 -16.57 -27.01 37.94
N VAL A 222 -17.15 -28.11 37.43
CA VAL A 222 -18.30 -28.75 38.08
C VAL A 222 -17.76 -29.68 39.17
N GLU A 223 -17.75 -29.18 40.41
CA GLU A 223 -17.59 -30.02 41.60
C GLU A 223 -18.79 -30.96 41.73
N VAL A 224 -18.49 -32.26 41.72
CA VAL A 224 -19.41 -33.34 42.06
C VAL A 224 -19.51 -33.42 43.59
N TYR A 225 -20.63 -32.97 44.16
CA TYR A 225 -20.99 -33.35 45.53
C TYR A 225 -21.55 -34.78 45.53
N LYS A 226 -20.90 -35.65 46.30
CA LYS A 226 -21.45 -36.89 46.88
C LYS A 226 -21.58 -36.71 48.38
#